data_AF-A0A923BHN3-F1
#
_entry.id   AF-A0A923BHN3-F1
#
_cell.length_a   1.000
_cell.length_b   1.000
_cell.length_c   1.000
_cell.angle_alpha   90.00
_cell.angle_beta   90.00
_cell.angle_gamma   90.00
#
_symmetry.space_group_name_H-M   'P 1'
#
loop_
_entity.id
_entity.type
_entity.pdbx_description
1 polymer ?
#
loop_
_entity_poly.entity_id
_entity_poly.type
_entity_poly.pdbx_seq_one_letter_code
_entity_poly.pdbx_strand_id
1 'polypeptide(L)'
;MQLQLLFPNAAQVLPSISAFTRETLRQYPFDDATADQVAQCVLAAAQNAVDHAYPAGEQGEIKLSVSEVHGKLEFLIRDDGLPQDIDALERRLHEPQLAAGAHALDWPGLEAVDEIHWIGYGREGKAIQIVKWLHDNHIAEDKAATELTPFNDEAPLAPPQAYEVRRMRAGEAVQVSQLMYRAYGNTYLNEDVYYPERVAAQDAAGTVISFVAVGAGGQVAGHYAWERSVAGPVVEGGQAVVDPSHRGRGLLDRMKEAALEEAARLELLGWYADAVAVHTRTQQSNISHGGHLTCVDLAIAPRTQEFRNISTNLPQRITCLFFFHWLTAPTRRTIFVPERHRSLVAEIYAKLDAPMEFGHPAPAAGHGAIRISISADRATIRAEQLGGDTAHQIRHAKREIVERSHAEVVYAELPLSDPATPSVAEALEAEGFGFLGVAPCCAPGGDDLLRLAYIVEPLQRDPIKTADEFCAKLVDYALAEQQRVQSAL
;
A
#
# COMPACT_ATOMS: atom_id res chain seq x y z
N MET A 1 -17.35 -4.66 -3.43
CA MET A 1 -18.64 -3.89 -3.41
C MET A 1 -18.52 -2.74 -2.41
N GLN A 2 -19.12 -1.56 -2.65
CA GLN A 2 -19.13 -0.43 -1.71
C GLN A 2 -20.56 0.08 -1.48
N LEU A 3 -21.04 0.02 -0.24
CA LEU A 3 -22.39 0.41 0.17
C LEU A 3 -22.31 1.34 1.38
N GLN A 4 -23.29 2.24 1.50
CA GLN A 4 -23.37 3.18 2.61
C GLN A 4 -24.82 3.48 2.94
N LEU A 5 -25.19 3.38 4.22
CA LEU A 5 -26.50 3.71 4.74
C LEU A 5 -26.37 4.67 5.94
N LEU A 6 -27.35 5.56 6.06
CA LEU A 6 -27.45 6.55 7.13
C LEU A 6 -28.72 6.29 7.91
N PHE A 7 -28.61 6.20 9.24
CA PHE A 7 -29.69 5.92 10.16
C PHE A 7 -29.77 6.99 11.24
N PRO A 8 -30.95 7.33 11.78
CA PRO A 8 -31.03 8.09 13.02
C PRO A 8 -30.50 7.25 14.20
N ASN A 9 -30.05 7.92 15.26
CA ASN A 9 -29.57 7.32 16.51
C ASN A 9 -30.71 6.74 17.39
N ALA A 10 -31.56 5.89 16.82
CA ALA A 10 -32.75 5.39 17.48
C ALA A 10 -32.83 3.86 17.41
N ALA A 11 -33.15 3.19 18.52
CA ALA A 11 -33.14 1.72 18.59
C ALA A 11 -34.04 1.03 17.55
N GLN A 12 -35.04 1.73 16.99
CA GLN A 12 -35.90 1.21 15.93
C GLN A 12 -35.16 0.88 14.62
N VAL A 13 -33.94 1.41 14.42
CA VAL A 13 -33.15 1.18 13.19
C VAL A 13 -32.36 -0.12 13.23
N LEU A 14 -32.13 -0.70 14.41
CA LEU A 14 -31.27 -1.87 14.59
C LEU A 14 -31.73 -3.11 13.81
N PRO A 15 -33.04 -3.43 13.70
CA PRO A 15 -33.50 -4.51 12.82
C PRO A 15 -33.16 -4.27 11.35
N SER A 16 -33.20 -3.02 10.88
CA SER A 16 -32.83 -2.66 9.49
C SER A 16 -31.33 -2.82 9.26
N ILE A 17 -30.50 -2.40 10.23
CA ILE A 17 -29.05 -2.62 10.20
C ILE A 17 -28.74 -4.13 10.15
N SER A 18 -29.36 -4.91 11.03
CA SER A 18 -29.17 -6.37 11.09
C SER A 18 -29.55 -7.05 9.76
N ALA A 19 -30.71 -6.70 9.19
CA ALA A 19 -31.15 -7.24 7.91
C ALA A 19 -30.19 -6.87 6.77
N PHE A 20 -29.79 -5.60 6.69
CA PHE A 20 -28.83 -5.14 5.69
C PHE A 20 -27.50 -5.88 5.79
N THR A 21 -26.94 -6.01 6.99
CA THR A 21 -25.66 -6.69 7.22
C THR A 21 -25.74 -8.17 6.84
N ARG A 22 -26.81 -8.87 7.24
CA ARG A 22 -27.01 -10.29 6.91
C ARG A 22 -27.13 -10.52 5.40
N GLU A 23 -27.93 -9.73 4.69
CA GLU A 23 -28.06 -9.86 3.23
C GLU A 23 -26.78 -9.43 2.50
N THR A 24 -25.99 -8.55 3.09
CA THR A 24 -24.67 -8.20 2.55
C THR A 24 -23.70 -9.36 2.69
N LEU A 25 -23.62 -9.98 3.87
CA LEU A 25 -22.70 -11.11 4.14
C LEU A 25 -23.01 -12.35 3.29
N ARG A 26 -24.28 -12.62 2.99
CA ARG A 26 -24.69 -13.72 2.10
C ARG A 26 -24.18 -13.61 0.66
N GLN A 27 -23.68 -12.45 0.25
CA GLN A 27 -23.11 -12.25 -1.08
C GLN A 27 -21.62 -12.65 -1.14
N TYR A 28 -21.03 -13.04 -0.01
CA TYR A 28 -19.63 -13.40 0.14
C TYR A 28 -19.47 -14.88 0.52
N PRO A 29 -18.28 -15.48 0.30
CA PRO A 29 -18.06 -16.91 0.49
C PRO A 29 -17.90 -17.33 1.97
N PHE A 30 -18.72 -16.78 2.87
CA PHE A 30 -18.76 -17.18 4.27
C PHE A 30 -19.75 -18.33 4.47
N ASP A 31 -19.45 -19.23 5.40
CA ASP A 31 -20.47 -20.13 5.91
C ASP A 31 -21.52 -19.38 6.76
N ASP A 32 -22.71 -19.98 6.90
CA ASP A 32 -23.83 -19.34 7.60
C ASP A 32 -23.49 -18.98 9.06
N ALA A 33 -22.62 -19.76 9.71
CA ALA A 33 -22.23 -19.52 11.10
C ALA A 33 -21.35 -18.27 11.24
N THR A 34 -20.32 -18.16 10.41
CA THR A 34 -19.39 -17.03 10.35
C THR A 34 -20.15 -15.76 9.94
N ALA A 35 -21.01 -15.84 8.92
CA ALA A 35 -21.84 -14.71 8.50
C ALA A 35 -22.75 -14.24 9.64
N ASP A 36 -23.35 -15.16 10.40
CA ASP A 36 -24.20 -14.82 11.53
C ASP A 36 -23.42 -14.16 12.69
N GLN A 37 -22.23 -14.65 13.00
CA GLN A 37 -21.36 -14.08 14.03
C GLN A 37 -20.87 -12.68 13.65
N VAL A 38 -20.37 -12.49 12.42
CA VAL A 38 -19.96 -11.16 11.94
C VAL A 38 -21.15 -10.19 11.96
N ALA A 39 -22.35 -10.64 11.56
CA ALA A 39 -23.55 -9.82 11.63
C ALA A 39 -23.92 -9.41 13.07
N GLN A 40 -23.75 -10.31 14.05
CA GLN A 40 -23.96 -10.01 15.46
C GLN A 40 -22.97 -8.96 15.96
N CYS A 41 -21.70 -9.05 15.57
CA CYS A 41 -20.69 -8.08 15.98
C CYS A 41 -20.96 -6.69 15.41
N VAL A 42 -21.30 -6.60 14.12
CA VAL A 42 -21.69 -5.32 13.47
C VAL A 42 -22.95 -4.72 14.12
N LEU A 43 -23.91 -5.57 14.50
CA LEU A 43 -25.11 -5.12 15.20
C LEU A 43 -24.78 -4.61 16.62
N ALA A 44 -23.88 -5.28 17.34
CA ALA A 44 -23.41 -4.84 18.66
C ALA A 44 -22.69 -3.48 18.58
N ALA A 45 -21.86 -3.27 17.55
CA ALA A 45 -21.24 -1.98 17.27
C ALA A 45 -22.27 -0.87 16.99
N ALA A 46 -23.29 -1.16 16.18
CA ALA A 46 -24.37 -0.22 15.90
C ALA A 46 -25.20 0.09 17.17
N GLN A 47 -25.51 -0.91 17.98
CA GLN A 47 -26.21 -0.75 19.26
C GLN A 47 -25.40 0.14 20.20
N ASN A 48 -24.08 -0.09 20.31
CA ASN A 48 -23.19 0.74 21.11
C ASN A 48 -23.22 2.21 20.66
N ALA A 49 -23.23 2.48 19.36
CA ALA A 49 -23.40 3.83 18.84
C ALA A 49 -24.77 4.44 19.21
N VAL A 50 -25.87 3.68 19.07
CA VAL A 50 -27.22 4.13 19.47
C VAL A 50 -27.26 4.51 20.95
N ASP A 51 -26.66 3.70 21.82
CA ASP A 51 -26.77 3.86 23.28
C ASP A 51 -25.82 4.91 23.86
N HIS A 52 -24.70 5.17 23.18
CA HIS A 52 -23.58 5.88 23.79
C HIS A 52 -23.00 7.01 22.96
N ALA A 53 -23.33 7.13 21.66
CA ALA A 53 -22.82 8.22 20.84
C ALA A 53 -23.42 9.57 21.27
N TYR A 54 -24.73 9.61 21.52
CA TYR A 54 -25.45 10.87 21.76
C TYR A 54 -26.06 10.91 23.17
N PRO A 55 -26.11 12.08 23.83
CA PRO A 55 -26.87 12.28 25.06
C PRO A 55 -28.34 11.88 24.91
N ALA A 56 -28.96 11.43 25.99
CA ALA A 56 -30.35 11.01 25.99
C ALA A 56 -31.29 12.11 25.47
N GLY A 57 -32.01 11.81 24.38
CA GLY A 57 -32.96 12.73 23.74
C GLY A 57 -32.36 13.63 22.65
N GLU A 58 -31.04 13.64 22.47
CA GLU A 58 -30.39 14.35 21.36
C GLU A 58 -30.52 13.55 20.05
N GLN A 59 -30.82 14.24 18.96
CA GLN A 59 -30.90 13.63 17.63
C GLN A 59 -29.49 13.58 17.03
N GLY A 60 -29.19 12.45 16.40
CA GLY A 60 -27.89 12.19 15.79
C GLY A 60 -28.01 11.17 14.66
N GLU A 61 -26.88 10.97 13.97
CA GLU A 61 -26.81 10.08 12.82
C GLU A 61 -25.78 8.98 13.05
N ILE A 62 -26.12 7.77 12.61
CA ILE A 62 -25.23 6.61 12.60
C ILE A 62 -25.08 6.18 11.16
N LYS A 63 -23.85 6.21 10.68
CA LYS A 63 -23.47 5.86 9.32
C LYS A 63 -22.86 4.48 9.30
N LEU A 64 -23.49 3.54 8.60
CA LEU A 64 -22.93 2.21 8.34
C LEU A 64 -22.42 2.16 6.91
N SER A 65 -21.12 1.92 6.75
CA SER A 65 -20.49 1.71 5.44
C SER A 65 -19.97 0.28 5.35
N VAL A 66 -20.07 -0.32 4.17
CA VAL A 66 -19.50 -1.63 3.88
C VAL A 66 -18.67 -1.53 2.60
N SER A 67 -17.43 -1.97 2.67
CA SER A 67 -16.53 -2.03 1.51
C SER A 67 -15.77 -3.35 1.48
N GLU A 68 -15.73 -3.99 0.31
CA GLU A 68 -14.76 -5.04 0.06
C GLU A 68 -13.54 -4.44 -0.63
N VAL A 69 -12.38 -4.57 0.01
CA VAL A 69 -11.10 -4.01 -0.42
C VAL A 69 -10.03 -5.09 -0.26
N HIS A 70 -9.44 -5.52 -1.37
CA HIS A 70 -8.34 -6.50 -1.40
C HIS A 70 -8.65 -7.81 -0.66
N GLY A 71 -9.88 -8.32 -0.75
CA GLY A 71 -10.27 -9.55 -0.04
C GLY A 71 -10.54 -9.36 1.46
N LYS A 72 -10.59 -8.11 1.94
CA LYS A 72 -11.16 -7.73 3.23
C LYS A 72 -12.57 -7.20 3.04
N LEU A 73 -13.52 -7.69 3.83
CA LEU A 73 -14.82 -7.07 4.00
C LEU A 73 -14.79 -6.17 5.24
N GLU A 74 -14.87 -4.87 5.03
CA GLU A 74 -14.82 -3.86 6.09
C GLU A 74 -16.20 -3.27 6.35
N PHE A 75 -16.60 -3.23 7.62
CA PHE A 75 -17.77 -2.54 8.11
C PHE A 75 -17.32 -1.36 8.97
N LEU A 76 -17.82 -0.17 8.66
CA LEU A 76 -17.52 1.04 9.40
C LEU A 76 -18.81 1.63 9.97
N ILE A 77 -18.93 1.66 11.30
CA ILE A 77 -20.04 2.27 12.03
C ILE A 77 -19.53 3.61 12.57
N ARG A 78 -19.97 4.71 11.98
CA ARG A 78 -19.52 6.08 12.31
C ARG A 78 -20.64 6.90 12.94
N ASP A 79 -20.29 7.72 13.93
CA ASP A 79 -21.15 8.69 14.58
C ASP A 79 -20.43 10.01 14.84
N ASP A 80 -21.16 11.12 14.82
CA ASP A 80 -20.69 12.48 15.17
C ASP A 80 -20.94 12.81 16.65
N GLY A 81 -21.07 11.78 17.49
CA GLY A 81 -21.49 11.90 18.88
C GLY A 81 -20.46 12.55 19.79
N LEU A 82 -20.66 12.39 21.11
CA LEU A 82 -19.78 12.94 22.14
C LEU A 82 -18.31 12.61 21.85
N PRO A 83 -17.42 13.63 21.85
CA PRO A 83 -15.99 13.40 21.72
C PRO A 83 -15.48 12.49 22.83
N GLN A 84 -14.74 11.46 22.45
CA GLN A 84 -14.13 10.49 23.35
C GLN A 84 -12.62 10.42 23.10
N ASP A 85 -11.89 9.97 24.12
CA ASP A 85 -10.47 9.66 23.97
C ASP A 85 -10.34 8.35 23.18
N ILE A 86 -10.26 8.46 21.86
CA ILE A 86 -10.18 7.33 20.92
C ILE A 86 -8.95 6.48 21.21
N ASP A 87 -7.80 7.11 21.51
CA ASP A 87 -6.56 6.40 21.82
C ASP A 87 -6.71 5.57 23.11
N ALA A 88 -7.48 6.05 24.09
CA ALA A 88 -7.82 5.27 25.28
C ALA A 88 -8.82 4.15 24.99
N LEU A 89 -9.81 4.37 24.11
CA LEU A 89 -10.74 3.31 23.70
C LEU A 89 -10.02 2.19 22.93
N GLU A 90 -9.12 2.55 22.02
CA GLU A 90 -8.32 1.62 21.23
C GLU A 90 -7.35 0.83 22.10
N ARG A 91 -6.63 1.50 23.02
CA ARG A 91 -5.77 0.80 23.99
C ARG A 91 -6.56 -0.19 24.83
N ARG A 92 -7.74 0.21 25.33
CA ARG A 92 -8.61 -0.69 26.08
C ARG A 92 -9.05 -1.87 25.23
N LEU A 93 -9.41 -1.65 23.97
CA LEU A 93 -9.84 -2.69 23.04
C LEU A 93 -8.79 -3.81 22.89
N HIS A 94 -7.50 -3.46 22.90
CA HIS A 94 -6.37 -4.35 22.69
C HIS A 94 -5.52 -4.65 23.95
N GLU A 95 -6.01 -4.36 25.16
CA GLU A 95 -5.22 -4.53 26.39
C GLU A 95 -4.84 -6.02 26.64
N PRO A 96 -3.58 -6.36 26.96
CA PRO A 96 -3.04 -7.73 26.89
C PRO A 96 -3.55 -8.73 27.94
N GLN A 97 -4.55 -8.39 28.75
CA GLN A 97 -5.01 -9.24 29.86
C GLN A 97 -5.98 -10.34 29.43
N LEU A 98 -6.21 -10.48 28.14
CA LEU A 98 -7.08 -11.49 27.56
C LEU A 98 -6.26 -12.33 26.57
N ALA A 99 -6.50 -13.65 26.55
CA ALA A 99 -5.79 -14.59 25.68
C ALA A 99 -5.89 -14.14 24.21
N ALA A 100 -4.94 -14.54 23.36
CA ALA A 100 -4.96 -14.23 21.93
C ALA A 100 -6.36 -14.54 21.33
N GLY A 101 -7.03 -13.49 20.83
CA GLY A 101 -8.41 -13.54 20.33
C GLY A 101 -9.50 -12.99 21.25
N ALA A 102 -9.17 -12.47 22.44
CA ALA A 102 -10.14 -11.84 23.32
C ALA A 102 -9.87 -10.33 23.44
N HIS A 103 -10.76 -9.54 22.86
CA HIS A 103 -10.79 -8.08 22.93
C HIS A 103 -11.55 -7.64 24.19
N ALA A 104 -11.33 -6.42 24.67
CA ALA A 104 -12.03 -5.93 25.88
C ALA A 104 -13.55 -5.70 25.73
N LEU A 105 -14.10 -5.89 24.52
CA LEU A 105 -15.53 -5.80 24.26
C LEU A 105 -16.16 -7.19 24.37
N ASP A 106 -17.14 -7.35 25.26
CA ASP A 106 -17.97 -8.56 25.36
C ASP A 106 -19.12 -8.49 24.34
N TRP A 107 -18.76 -8.40 23.06
CA TRP A 107 -19.72 -8.31 21.96
C TRP A 107 -19.95 -9.68 21.31
N PRO A 108 -21.21 -10.05 21.02
CA PRO A 108 -21.52 -11.32 20.38
C PRO A 108 -20.93 -11.39 18.97
N GLY A 109 -20.31 -12.53 18.64
CA GLY A 109 -19.75 -12.80 17.32
C GLY A 109 -18.41 -12.11 17.04
N LEU A 110 -17.80 -11.50 18.06
CA LEU A 110 -16.50 -10.86 17.97
C LEU A 110 -15.39 -11.86 17.64
N GLU A 111 -15.53 -13.11 18.06
CA GLU A 111 -14.62 -14.21 17.75
C GLU A 111 -14.51 -14.54 16.26
N ALA A 112 -15.49 -14.13 15.46
CA ALA A 112 -15.47 -14.31 14.01
C ALA A 112 -14.82 -13.14 13.27
N VAL A 113 -14.57 -12.01 13.95
CA VAL A 113 -13.95 -10.81 13.38
C VAL A 113 -12.44 -10.94 13.45
N ASP A 114 -11.75 -10.54 12.38
CA ASP A 114 -10.29 -10.67 12.30
C ASP A 114 -9.57 -9.43 12.82
N GLU A 115 -10.12 -8.24 12.53
CA GLU A 115 -9.59 -6.96 13.03
C GLU A 115 -10.74 -6.05 13.49
N ILE A 116 -10.55 -5.32 14.59
CA ILE A 116 -11.52 -4.34 15.09
C ILE A 116 -10.76 -3.13 15.65
N HIS A 117 -11.15 -1.93 15.23
CA HIS A 117 -10.42 -0.69 15.53
C HIS A 117 -11.37 0.49 15.78
N TRP A 118 -11.06 1.30 16.78
CA TRP A 118 -11.61 2.64 16.93
C TRP A 118 -10.85 3.63 16.06
N ILE A 119 -11.58 4.36 15.22
CA ILE A 119 -11.04 5.37 14.32
C ILE A 119 -11.58 6.74 14.73
N GLY A 120 -10.68 7.69 14.99
CA GLY A 120 -11.02 9.09 15.23
C GLY A 120 -11.07 9.89 13.94
N TYR A 121 -12.12 10.67 13.73
CA TYR A 121 -12.25 11.63 12.62
C TYR A 121 -12.17 13.08 13.12
N GLY A 122 -11.54 13.30 14.28
CA GLY A 122 -11.39 14.61 14.90
C GLY A 122 -12.74 15.26 15.21
N ARG A 123 -13.04 16.37 14.52
CA ARG A 123 -14.31 17.11 14.70
C ARG A 123 -15.50 16.43 14.03
N GLU A 124 -15.25 15.48 13.14
CA GLU A 124 -16.28 14.75 12.41
C GLU A 124 -16.56 13.37 13.05
N GLY A 125 -16.41 13.29 14.38
CA GLY A 125 -16.81 12.14 15.16
C GLY A 125 -15.79 11.01 15.23
N LYS A 126 -16.32 9.80 15.42
CA LYS A 126 -15.56 8.56 15.56
C LYS A 126 -16.24 7.44 14.81
N ALA A 127 -15.52 6.38 14.54
CA ALA A 127 -16.09 5.14 14.05
C ALA A 127 -15.48 3.93 14.73
N ILE A 128 -16.21 2.83 14.68
CA ILE A 128 -15.64 1.51 14.87
C ILE A 128 -15.59 0.78 13.54
N GLN A 129 -14.39 0.31 13.19
CA GLN A 129 -14.12 -0.50 12.02
C GLN A 129 -14.08 -1.96 12.43
N ILE A 130 -14.77 -2.80 11.69
CA ILE A 130 -14.79 -4.26 11.83
C ILE A 130 -14.34 -4.85 10.49
N VAL A 131 -13.36 -5.73 10.52
CA VAL A 131 -12.77 -6.33 9.32
C VAL A 131 -12.90 -7.84 9.38
N LYS A 132 -13.38 -8.42 8.28
CA LYS A 132 -13.38 -9.88 8.03
C LYS A 132 -12.67 -10.19 6.72
N TRP A 133 -11.66 -11.04 6.75
CA TRP A 133 -11.02 -11.59 5.57
C TRP A 133 -11.92 -12.59 4.88
N LEU A 134 -12.04 -12.47 3.55
CA LEU A 134 -12.77 -13.45 2.73
C LEU A 134 -12.04 -14.80 2.66
N HIS A 135 -10.71 -14.78 2.83
CA HIS A 135 -9.85 -15.95 2.80
C HIS A 135 -8.71 -15.78 3.82
N ASP A 136 -8.53 -16.74 4.73
CA ASP A 136 -7.60 -16.65 5.86
C ASP A 136 -6.68 -17.87 6.03
N ASN A 137 -6.78 -18.86 5.15
CA ASN A 137 -5.93 -20.06 5.18
C ASN A 137 -4.49 -19.74 4.74
N HIS A 138 -3.58 -19.65 5.70
CA HIS A 138 -2.15 -19.43 5.43
C HIS A 138 -1.50 -20.72 4.90
N ILE A 139 -0.60 -20.61 3.92
CA ILE A 139 0.01 -21.78 3.25
C ILE A 139 0.75 -22.72 4.21
N ALA A 140 1.32 -22.18 5.30
CA ALA A 140 2.01 -22.96 6.33
C ALA A 140 1.08 -23.86 7.16
N GLU A 141 -0.24 -23.60 7.16
CA GLU A 141 -1.23 -24.36 7.91
C GLU A 141 -1.88 -25.45 7.06
N ASP A 142 -1.70 -25.38 5.74
CA ASP A 142 -2.24 -26.35 4.79
C ASP A 142 -1.46 -27.67 4.85
N LYS A 143 -2.13 -28.71 5.34
CA LYS A 143 -1.59 -30.09 5.41
C LYS A 143 -1.35 -30.73 4.04
N ALA A 144 -1.98 -30.19 2.97
CA ALA A 144 -1.79 -30.64 1.60
C ALA A 144 -0.59 -29.96 0.91
N ALA A 145 0.01 -28.93 1.54
CA ALA A 145 1.20 -28.31 1.01
C ALA A 145 2.39 -29.29 1.06
N THR A 146 3.08 -29.46 -0.07
CA THR A 146 4.39 -30.13 -0.14
C THR A 146 5.29 -29.57 0.98
N GLU A 147 6.13 -30.40 1.62
CA GLU A 147 7.05 -29.96 2.68
C GLU A 147 7.62 -28.57 2.33
N LEU A 148 7.20 -27.54 3.10
CA LEU A 148 7.53 -26.13 2.91
C LEU A 148 8.98 -25.82 3.30
N THR A 149 9.87 -26.78 3.05
CA THR A 149 11.28 -26.70 3.35
C THR A 149 11.87 -25.55 2.53
N PRO A 150 12.52 -24.58 3.20
CA PRO A 150 13.17 -23.47 2.54
C PRO A 150 14.12 -23.93 1.44
N PHE A 151 14.30 -23.10 0.42
CA PHE A 151 15.27 -23.44 -0.61
C PHE A 151 16.68 -23.52 -0.05
N ASN A 152 17.41 -24.55 -0.48
CA ASN A 152 18.86 -24.59 -0.37
C ASN A 152 19.44 -23.86 -1.60
N ASP A 153 20.17 -22.77 -1.38
CA ASP A 153 20.84 -22.04 -2.47
C ASP A 153 21.90 -22.90 -3.18
N GLU A 154 22.40 -23.97 -2.56
CA GLU A 154 23.32 -24.96 -3.15
C GLU A 154 22.61 -26.16 -3.77
N ALA A 155 21.28 -26.14 -3.88
CA ALA A 155 20.54 -27.23 -4.50
C ALA A 155 21.03 -27.46 -5.95
N PRO A 156 21.18 -28.73 -6.38
CA PRO A 156 21.57 -29.03 -7.75
C PRO A 156 20.53 -28.47 -8.72
N LEU A 157 21.00 -27.95 -9.85
CA LEU A 157 20.11 -27.50 -10.91
C LEU A 157 19.23 -28.67 -11.37
N ALA A 158 17.94 -28.38 -11.59
CA ALA A 158 17.02 -29.31 -12.20
C ALA A 158 17.54 -29.76 -13.59
N PRO A 159 17.09 -30.90 -14.14
CA PRO A 159 17.44 -31.28 -15.51
C PRO A 159 17.07 -30.19 -16.54
N PRO A 160 17.74 -30.14 -17.71
CA PRO A 160 17.28 -29.35 -18.84
C PRO A 160 15.82 -29.72 -19.19
N GLN A 161 14.96 -28.72 -19.30
CA GLN A 161 13.53 -28.90 -19.54
C GLN A 161 12.94 -27.67 -20.22
N ALA A 162 11.80 -27.85 -20.87
CA ALA A 162 11.00 -26.77 -21.41
C ALA A 162 10.17 -26.10 -20.30
N TYR A 163 9.85 -24.82 -20.49
CA TYR A 163 8.97 -24.08 -19.60
C TYR A 163 7.90 -23.38 -20.42
N GLU A 164 6.66 -23.51 -19.98
CA GLU A 164 5.53 -22.69 -20.43
C GLU A 164 5.50 -21.42 -19.57
N VAL A 165 5.51 -20.24 -20.18
CA VAL A 165 5.38 -18.96 -19.48
C VAL A 165 4.07 -18.31 -19.89
N ARG A 166 3.20 -18.00 -18.93
CA ARG A 166 1.84 -17.51 -19.17
C ARG A 166 1.21 -16.92 -17.90
N ARG A 167 -0.01 -16.38 -18.03
CA ARG A 167 -0.88 -16.07 -16.89
C ARG A 167 -1.07 -17.30 -15.99
N MET A 168 -1.13 -17.05 -14.69
CA MET A 168 -1.43 -18.04 -13.66
C MET A 168 -2.85 -18.62 -13.86
N ARG A 169 -3.03 -19.89 -13.53
CA ARG A 169 -4.36 -20.50 -13.37
C ARG A 169 -4.71 -20.50 -11.88
N ALA A 170 -5.97 -20.31 -11.52
CA ALA A 170 -6.39 -20.25 -10.12
C ALA A 170 -5.87 -21.41 -9.24
N GLY A 171 -5.88 -22.65 -9.77
CA GLY A 171 -5.36 -23.83 -9.05
C GLY A 171 -3.84 -23.85 -8.84
N GLU A 172 -3.08 -22.93 -9.44
CA GLU A 172 -1.63 -22.80 -9.28
C GLU A 172 -1.25 -21.82 -8.16
N ALA A 173 -2.22 -21.08 -7.61
CA ALA A 173 -1.97 -20.12 -6.54
C ALA A 173 -1.32 -20.76 -5.30
N VAL A 174 -1.70 -22.01 -4.97
CA VAL A 174 -1.05 -22.79 -3.91
C VAL A 174 0.44 -22.98 -4.17
N GLN A 175 0.83 -23.31 -5.42
CA GLN A 175 2.25 -23.46 -5.76
C GLN A 175 3.00 -22.13 -5.75
N VAL A 176 2.35 -21.02 -6.10
CA VAL A 176 2.91 -19.67 -5.99
C VAL A 176 3.18 -19.32 -4.52
N SER A 177 2.21 -19.52 -3.62
CA SER A 177 2.40 -19.29 -2.19
C SER A 177 3.48 -20.19 -1.59
N GLN A 178 3.55 -21.46 -1.99
CA GLN A 178 4.65 -22.37 -1.61
C GLN A 178 6.00 -21.84 -2.08
N LEU A 179 6.09 -21.38 -3.34
CA LEU A 179 7.32 -20.84 -3.92
C LEU A 179 7.78 -19.57 -3.18
N MET A 180 6.86 -18.66 -2.88
CA MET A 180 7.11 -17.44 -2.09
C MET A 180 7.57 -17.77 -0.67
N TYR A 181 6.88 -18.68 0.02
CA TYR A 181 7.25 -19.11 1.37
C TYR A 181 8.63 -19.77 1.41
N ARG A 182 8.93 -20.66 0.46
CA ARG A 182 10.24 -21.33 0.41
C ARG A 182 11.39 -20.37 0.11
N ALA A 183 11.13 -19.29 -0.63
CA ALA A 183 12.12 -18.25 -0.94
C ALA A 183 12.32 -17.25 0.20
N TYR A 184 11.22 -16.77 0.80
CA TYR A 184 11.25 -15.61 1.71
C TYR A 184 10.85 -15.95 3.16
N GLY A 185 10.43 -17.17 3.47
CA GLY A 185 9.76 -17.46 4.75
C GLY A 185 8.48 -16.61 4.85
N ASN A 186 8.19 -16.04 6.03
CA ASN A 186 7.11 -15.07 6.28
C ASN A 186 7.61 -13.62 6.26
N THR A 187 8.67 -13.32 5.49
CA THR A 187 9.34 -12.01 5.52
C THR A 187 9.09 -11.16 4.27
N TYR A 188 8.30 -11.64 3.31
CA TYR A 188 7.89 -10.83 2.17
C TYR A 188 6.88 -9.76 2.61
N LEU A 189 7.05 -8.54 2.12
CA LEU A 189 6.27 -7.37 2.60
C LEU A 189 4.77 -7.48 2.36
N ASN A 190 4.37 -8.07 1.24
CA ASN A 190 2.96 -8.35 0.96
C ASN A 190 2.61 -9.73 1.52
N GLU A 191 1.88 -9.78 2.62
CA GLU A 191 1.50 -11.03 3.28
C GLU A 191 0.51 -11.87 2.45
N ASP A 192 -0.29 -11.25 1.58
CA ASP A 192 -1.32 -11.94 0.80
C ASP A 192 -0.74 -13.06 -0.08
N VAL A 193 0.54 -12.95 -0.46
CA VAL A 193 1.25 -13.97 -1.24
C VAL A 193 1.32 -15.32 -0.54
N TYR A 194 1.14 -15.37 0.79
CA TYR A 194 1.13 -16.58 1.60
C TYR A 194 -0.26 -17.20 1.75
N TYR A 195 -1.30 -16.58 1.20
CA TYR A 195 -2.68 -17.05 1.24
C TYR A 195 -3.12 -17.41 -0.18
N PRO A 196 -3.09 -18.70 -0.57
CA PRO A 196 -3.35 -19.11 -1.95
C PRO A 196 -4.66 -18.61 -2.53
N GLU A 197 -5.71 -18.59 -1.71
CA GLU A 197 -7.03 -18.12 -2.12
C GLU A 197 -7.06 -16.59 -2.34
N ARG A 198 -6.27 -15.81 -1.58
CA ARG A 198 -6.10 -14.37 -1.83
C ARG A 198 -5.35 -14.13 -3.14
N VAL A 199 -4.26 -14.87 -3.38
CA VAL A 199 -3.51 -14.80 -4.65
C VAL A 199 -4.43 -15.10 -5.83
N ALA A 200 -5.25 -16.16 -5.75
CA ALA A 200 -6.21 -16.51 -6.80
C ALA A 200 -7.30 -15.43 -6.97
N ALA A 201 -7.82 -14.89 -5.86
CA ALA A 201 -8.86 -13.85 -5.90
C ALA A 201 -8.34 -12.53 -6.48
N GLN A 202 -7.12 -12.11 -6.13
CA GLN A 202 -6.49 -10.90 -6.66
C GLN A 202 -6.17 -11.02 -8.15
N ASP A 203 -5.75 -12.20 -8.62
CA ASP A 203 -5.55 -12.47 -10.05
C ASP A 203 -6.85 -12.48 -10.84
N ALA A 204 -7.90 -13.10 -10.29
CA ALA A 204 -9.23 -13.07 -10.89
C ALA A 204 -9.82 -11.65 -10.96
N ALA A 205 -9.59 -10.83 -9.93
CA ALA A 205 -10.01 -9.43 -9.88
C ALA A 205 -9.16 -8.50 -10.77
N GLY A 206 -7.96 -8.94 -11.18
CA GLY A 206 -7.01 -8.12 -11.93
C GLY A 206 -6.31 -7.05 -11.09
N THR A 207 -6.38 -7.14 -9.76
CA THR A 207 -5.61 -6.28 -8.84
C THR A 207 -4.17 -6.75 -8.69
N VAL A 208 -3.91 -8.05 -8.85
CA VAL A 208 -2.56 -8.63 -8.99
C VAL A 208 -2.56 -9.57 -10.18
N ILE A 209 -1.99 -9.14 -11.30
CA ILE A 209 -1.95 -9.91 -12.55
C ILE A 209 -0.72 -10.82 -12.52
N SER A 210 -0.93 -12.10 -12.26
CA SER A 210 0.13 -13.08 -12.03
C SER A 210 0.57 -13.83 -13.30
N PHE A 211 1.88 -13.99 -13.44
CA PHE A 211 2.54 -14.77 -14.48
C PHE A 211 3.40 -15.86 -13.84
N VAL A 212 3.36 -17.06 -14.42
CA VAL A 212 4.09 -18.22 -13.92
C VAL A 212 4.95 -18.84 -15.00
N ALA A 213 6.11 -19.37 -14.60
CA ALA A 213 6.94 -20.25 -15.40
C ALA A 213 6.70 -21.69 -14.94
N VAL A 214 6.05 -22.50 -15.78
CA VAL A 214 5.65 -23.88 -15.46
C VAL A 214 6.58 -24.87 -16.16
N GLY A 215 7.27 -25.70 -15.38
CA GLY A 215 8.17 -26.73 -15.86
C GLY A 215 7.49 -28.08 -16.10
N ALA A 216 8.30 -29.14 -16.22
CA ALA A 216 7.84 -30.50 -16.36
C ALA A 216 6.95 -30.92 -15.17
N GLY A 217 5.91 -31.71 -15.44
CA GLY A 217 4.98 -32.16 -14.41
C GLY A 217 4.00 -31.11 -13.91
N GLY A 218 3.95 -29.91 -14.51
CA GLY A 218 3.03 -28.85 -14.10
C GLY A 218 3.48 -28.07 -12.87
N GLN A 219 4.77 -28.18 -12.51
CA GLN A 219 5.35 -27.47 -11.37
C GLN A 219 5.63 -26.00 -11.71
N VAL A 220 5.15 -25.09 -10.88
CA VAL A 220 5.50 -23.66 -10.94
C VAL A 220 6.94 -23.48 -10.45
N ALA A 221 7.84 -23.09 -11.36
CA ALA A 221 9.26 -22.84 -11.10
C ALA A 221 9.59 -21.35 -10.92
N GLY A 222 8.64 -20.45 -11.23
CA GLY A 222 8.80 -19.02 -11.09
C GLY A 222 7.45 -18.30 -11.08
N HIS A 223 7.42 -17.14 -10.44
CA HIS A 223 6.29 -16.22 -10.42
C HIS A 223 6.77 -14.77 -10.59
N TYR A 224 5.94 -13.95 -11.24
CA TYR A 224 6.08 -12.50 -11.35
C TYR A 224 4.68 -11.89 -11.43
N ALA A 225 4.48 -10.71 -10.88
CA ALA A 225 3.17 -10.06 -10.94
C ALA A 225 3.23 -8.56 -11.24
N TRP A 226 2.12 -8.11 -11.80
CA TRP A 226 1.73 -6.73 -12.00
C TRP A 226 0.68 -6.35 -10.95
N GLU A 227 1.00 -5.43 -10.04
CA GLU A 227 0.08 -4.97 -8.98
C GLU A 227 -0.60 -3.65 -9.38
N ARG A 228 -1.93 -3.62 -9.24
CA ARG A 228 -2.81 -2.50 -9.60
C ARG A 228 -3.62 -2.03 -8.39
N SER A 229 -2.95 -1.89 -7.25
CA SER A 229 -3.54 -1.50 -5.96
C SER A 229 -4.18 -0.11 -5.97
N VAL A 230 -3.82 0.73 -6.94
CA VAL A 230 -4.45 2.03 -7.21
C VAL A 230 -4.92 2.06 -8.65
N ALA A 231 -6.18 2.44 -8.88
CA ALA A 231 -6.69 2.67 -10.22
C ALA A 231 -5.84 3.76 -10.92
N GLY A 232 -5.40 3.48 -12.14
CA GLY A 232 -4.58 4.40 -12.90
C GLY A 232 -3.99 3.75 -14.15
N PRO A 233 -3.22 4.53 -14.92
CA PRO A 233 -2.67 4.10 -16.19
C PRO A 233 -1.30 3.39 -16.06
N VAL A 234 -0.83 3.12 -14.84
CA VAL A 234 0.44 2.45 -14.57
C VAL A 234 0.23 1.24 -13.68
N VAL A 235 1.25 0.39 -13.63
CA VAL A 235 1.25 -0.85 -12.86
C VAL A 235 2.57 -1.05 -12.13
N GLU A 236 2.53 -1.66 -10.95
CA GLU A 236 3.72 -1.98 -10.18
C GLU A 236 4.25 -3.37 -10.51
N GLY A 237 5.54 -3.50 -10.78
CA GLY A 237 6.20 -4.79 -10.92
C GLY A 237 6.65 -5.35 -9.59
N GLY A 238 6.15 -6.53 -9.22
CA GLY A 238 6.41 -7.13 -7.92
C GLY A 238 6.33 -8.66 -7.89
N GLN A 239 6.40 -9.20 -6.67
CA GLN A 239 6.21 -10.63 -6.33
C GLN A 239 7.05 -11.59 -7.17
N ALA A 240 8.27 -11.15 -7.49
CA ALA A 240 9.20 -11.87 -8.35
C ALA A 240 9.93 -12.97 -7.57
N VAL A 241 9.77 -14.22 -7.98
CA VAL A 241 10.49 -15.35 -7.39
C VAL A 241 10.81 -16.40 -8.46
N VAL A 242 11.99 -17.01 -8.37
CA VAL A 242 12.39 -18.15 -9.20
C VAL A 242 13.02 -19.19 -8.29
N ASP A 243 12.57 -20.44 -8.40
CA ASP A 243 13.14 -21.58 -7.68
C ASP A 243 14.65 -21.68 -7.98
N PRO A 244 15.54 -21.70 -6.96
CA PRO A 244 16.99 -21.74 -7.15
C PRO A 244 17.47 -22.87 -8.07
N SER A 245 16.82 -24.03 -8.06
CA SER A 245 17.18 -25.17 -8.93
C SER A 245 16.89 -24.90 -10.42
N HIS A 246 16.16 -23.83 -10.73
CA HIS A 246 15.81 -23.40 -12.08
C HIS A 246 16.49 -22.07 -12.49
N ARG A 247 17.37 -21.50 -11.65
CA ARG A 247 18.13 -20.27 -11.96
C ARG A 247 19.04 -20.45 -13.19
N GLY A 248 19.42 -19.32 -13.81
CA GLY A 248 20.27 -19.29 -15.00
C GLY A 248 19.55 -19.62 -16.32
N ARG A 249 18.22 -19.70 -16.31
CA ARG A 249 17.39 -20.05 -17.49
C ARG A 249 16.56 -18.89 -18.03
N GLY A 250 16.80 -17.67 -17.54
CA GLY A 250 16.06 -16.46 -17.95
C GLY A 250 14.57 -16.49 -17.62
N LEU A 251 14.12 -17.28 -16.63
CA LEU A 251 12.68 -17.44 -16.35
C LEU A 251 12.02 -16.13 -15.92
N LEU A 252 12.72 -15.31 -15.12
CA LEU A 252 12.19 -14.01 -14.71
C LEU A 252 12.01 -13.08 -15.91
N ASP A 253 13.01 -12.99 -16.79
CA ASP A 253 12.96 -12.14 -17.98
C ASP A 253 11.82 -12.59 -18.91
N ARG A 254 11.67 -13.90 -19.13
CA ARG A 254 10.55 -14.45 -19.91
C ARG A 254 9.17 -14.15 -19.30
N MET A 255 9.05 -14.18 -17.96
CA MET A 255 7.81 -13.79 -17.29
C MET A 255 7.55 -12.29 -17.43
N LYS A 256 8.58 -11.45 -17.35
CA LYS A 256 8.48 -10.01 -17.61
C LYS A 256 8.06 -9.72 -19.04
N GLU A 257 8.59 -10.44 -20.04
CA GLU A 257 8.16 -10.33 -21.44
C GLU A 257 6.66 -10.61 -21.59
N ALA A 258 6.17 -11.72 -21.04
CA ALA A 258 4.73 -12.03 -21.02
C ALA A 258 3.90 -10.96 -20.29
N ALA A 259 4.47 -10.38 -19.23
CA ALA A 259 3.85 -9.30 -18.49
C ALA A 259 3.76 -8.00 -19.33
N LEU A 260 4.77 -7.68 -20.13
CA LEU A 260 4.76 -6.53 -21.03
C LEU A 260 3.72 -6.67 -22.14
N GLU A 261 3.52 -7.89 -22.68
CA GLU A 261 2.45 -8.17 -23.65
C GLU A 261 1.06 -7.90 -23.05
N GLU A 262 0.83 -8.33 -21.81
CA GLU A 262 -0.42 -8.07 -21.10
C GLU A 262 -0.60 -6.58 -20.78
N ALA A 263 0.47 -5.88 -20.40
CA ALA A 263 0.43 -4.45 -20.12
C ALA A 263 0.04 -3.65 -21.39
N ALA A 264 0.53 -4.07 -22.55
CA ALA A 264 0.13 -3.50 -23.84
C ALA A 264 -1.36 -3.78 -24.14
N ARG A 265 -1.87 -4.98 -23.85
CA ARG A 265 -3.30 -5.32 -24.00
C ARG A 265 -4.20 -4.50 -23.09
N LEU A 266 -3.71 -4.13 -21.91
CA LEU A 266 -4.40 -3.27 -20.93
C LEU A 266 -4.24 -1.77 -21.22
N GLU A 267 -3.53 -1.41 -22.30
CA GLU A 267 -3.27 -0.02 -22.69
C GLU A 267 -2.61 0.80 -21.58
N LEU A 268 -1.75 0.16 -20.78
CA LEU A 268 -1.01 0.84 -19.72
C LEU A 268 0.04 1.78 -20.31
N LEU A 269 0.19 2.96 -19.70
CA LEU A 269 1.16 3.96 -20.14
C LEU A 269 2.58 3.62 -19.72
N GLY A 270 2.76 2.93 -18.59
CA GLY A 270 4.06 2.60 -18.02
C GLY A 270 3.97 1.59 -16.88
N TRP A 271 5.14 1.13 -16.43
CA TRP A 271 5.27 0.38 -15.19
C TRP A 271 6.23 1.11 -14.25
N TYR A 272 6.04 0.86 -12.95
CA TYR A 272 7.00 1.23 -11.92
C TYR A 272 7.38 0.02 -11.07
N ALA A 273 8.49 0.09 -10.35
CA ALA A 273 8.89 -0.96 -9.43
C ALA A 273 9.81 -0.41 -8.34
N ASP A 274 9.52 -0.78 -7.10
CA ASP A 274 10.36 -0.46 -5.96
C ASP A 274 11.50 -1.46 -5.80
N ALA A 275 12.72 -0.96 -5.73
CA ALA A 275 13.91 -1.76 -5.45
C ALA A 275 14.48 -1.41 -4.08
N VAL A 276 14.43 -2.36 -3.15
CA VAL A 276 15.07 -2.20 -1.83
C VAL A 276 16.54 -1.81 -1.97
N ALA A 277 16.95 -0.79 -1.23
CA ALA A 277 18.29 -0.22 -1.35
C ALA A 277 19.32 -0.90 -0.44
N VAL A 278 19.03 -2.06 0.16
CA VAL A 278 20.03 -2.84 0.91
C VAL A 278 20.99 -3.60 -0.01
N HIS A 279 20.64 -3.73 -1.30
CA HIS A 279 21.45 -4.35 -2.36
C HIS A 279 21.12 -3.73 -3.72
N THR A 280 21.91 -4.03 -4.76
CA THR A 280 21.69 -3.50 -6.12
C THR A 280 21.01 -4.49 -7.08
N ARG A 281 20.69 -5.73 -6.66
CA ARG A 281 20.21 -6.79 -7.56
C ARG A 281 18.93 -6.41 -8.32
N THR A 282 17.87 -6.03 -7.61
CA THR A 282 16.60 -5.60 -8.22
C THR A 282 16.75 -4.31 -9.02
N GLN A 283 17.61 -3.39 -8.55
CA GLN A 283 17.90 -2.15 -9.27
C GLN A 283 18.51 -2.42 -10.65
N GLN A 284 19.51 -3.31 -10.72
CA GLN A 284 20.12 -3.73 -11.98
C GLN A 284 19.12 -4.44 -12.90
N SER A 285 18.23 -5.26 -12.33
CA SER A 285 17.15 -5.89 -13.10
C SER A 285 16.17 -4.86 -13.67
N ASN A 286 15.81 -3.82 -12.92
CA ASN A 286 14.92 -2.77 -13.42
C ASN A 286 15.60 -1.97 -14.54
N ILE A 287 16.87 -1.59 -14.36
CA ILE A 287 17.67 -0.87 -15.37
C ILE A 287 17.78 -1.69 -16.67
N SER A 288 18.06 -3.01 -16.58
CA SER A 288 18.17 -3.86 -17.77
C SER A 288 16.87 -4.00 -18.56
N HIS A 289 15.73 -3.65 -17.96
CA HIS A 289 14.40 -3.64 -18.58
C HIS A 289 13.92 -2.22 -18.94
N GLY A 290 14.83 -1.25 -18.98
CA GLY A 290 14.52 0.14 -19.37
C GLY A 290 14.03 1.03 -18.24
N GLY A 291 14.02 0.55 -16.99
CA GLY A 291 13.65 1.35 -15.84
C GLY A 291 14.66 2.45 -15.55
N HIS A 292 14.17 3.65 -15.27
CA HIS A 292 14.96 4.78 -14.79
C HIS A 292 14.51 5.16 -13.39
N LEU A 293 15.47 5.48 -12.50
CA LEU A 293 15.13 5.98 -11.17
C LEU A 293 14.46 7.35 -11.28
N THR A 294 13.32 7.54 -10.62
CA THR A 294 12.61 8.84 -10.61
C THR A 294 12.30 9.34 -9.20
N CYS A 295 12.25 8.45 -8.20
CA CYS A 295 11.99 8.79 -6.81
C CYS A 295 12.76 7.89 -5.84
N VAL A 296 12.97 8.37 -4.62
CA VAL A 296 13.63 7.65 -3.52
C VAL A 296 12.71 7.65 -2.31
N ASP A 297 12.03 6.53 -2.08
CA ASP A 297 11.13 6.37 -0.93
C ASP A 297 11.97 6.05 0.32
N LEU A 298 12.43 7.13 0.97
CA LEU A 298 13.27 7.08 2.17
C LEU A 298 12.47 6.61 3.40
N ALA A 299 13.06 5.69 4.18
CA ALA A 299 12.49 5.18 5.43
C ALA A 299 11.15 4.43 5.28
N ILE A 300 10.88 3.89 4.09
CA ILE A 300 9.61 3.26 3.71
C ILE A 300 9.21 2.06 4.57
N ALA A 301 10.16 1.22 5.00
CA ALA A 301 9.88 0.05 5.83
C ALA A 301 10.69 0.05 7.12
N PRO A 302 10.18 -0.56 8.21
CA PRO A 302 10.85 -0.55 9.51
C PRO A 302 12.20 -1.26 9.46
N ARG A 303 13.10 -0.87 10.36
CA ARG A 303 14.40 -1.54 10.54
C ARG A 303 14.29 -2.99 11.00
N THR A 304 13.14 -3.36 11.58
CA THR A 304 12.81 -4.73 12.02
C THR A 304 12.42 -5.63 10.86
N GLN A 305 12.23 -5.09 9.66
CA GLN A 305 11.96 -5.89 8.48
C GLN A 305 13.16 -6.78 8.17
N GLU A 306 12.91 -8.08 8.07
CA GLU A 306 13.92 -9.06 7.69
C GLU A 306 13.86 -9.31 6.18
N PHE A 307 15.02 -9.46 5.55
CA PHE A 307 15.13 -9.96 4.19
C PHE A 307 15.92 -11.25 4.21
N ARG A 308 15.21 -12.37 4.18
CA ARG A 308 15.82 -13.70 4.18
C ARG A 308 16.91 -13.80 3.09
N ASN A 309 18.08 -14.30 3.46
CA ASN A 309 19.26 -14.45 2.59
C ASN A 309 19.86 -13.14 2.05
N ILE A 310 19.47 -11.97 2.59
CA ILE A 310 20.00 -10.65 2.22
C ILE A 310 20.52 -9.91 3.45
N SER A 311 19.66 -9.64 4.44
CA SER A 311 20.02 -8.96 5.69
C SER A 311 18.94 -9.19 6.74
N THR A 312 19.36 -9.46 7.99
CA THR A 312 18.47 -9.68 9.14
C THR A 312 18.68 -8.67 10.27
N ASN A 313 19.63 -7.75 10.14
CA ASN A 313 19.87 -6.70 11.13
C ASN A 313 20.22 -5.39 10.42
N LEU A 314 19.23 -4.50 10.33
CA LEU A 314 19.36 -3.24 9.61
C LEU A 314 19.60 -2.10 10.59
N PRO A 315 20.59 -1.21 10.34
CA PRO A 315 20.93 -0.14 11.26
C PRO A 315 19.89 1.00 11.29
N GLN A 316 18.98 1.04 10.30
CA GLN A 316 18.00 2.10 10.11
C GLN A 316 16.80 1.59 9.29
N ARG A 317 15.73 2.39 9.20
CA ARG A 317 14.60 2.13 8.31
C ARG A 317 15.05 1.99 6.85
N ILE A 318 14.38 1.13 6.10
CA ILE A 318 14.75 0.76 4.73
C ILE A 318 14.35 1.86 3.76
N THR A 319 15.19 2.07 2.76
CA THR A 319 14.87 2.91 1.59
C THR A 319 14.55 2.03 0.39
N CYS A 320 13.54 2.40 -0.39
CA CYS A 320 13.28 1.83 -1.71
C CYS A 320 13.59 2.87 -2.80
N LEU A 321 14.07 2.37 -3.93
CA LEU A 321 14.36 3.15 -5.13
C LEU A 321 13.24 2.91 -6.14
N PHE A 322 12.47 3.95 -6.47
CA PHE A 322 11.32 3.89 -7.37
C PHE A 322 11.78 4.04 -8.82
N PHE A 323 11.76 2.94 -9.57
CA PHE A 323 12.06 2.92 -11.00
C PHE A 323 10.79 3.05 -11.81
N PHE A 324 10.85 3.76 -12.93
CA PHE A 324 9.75 3.92 -13.87
C PHE A 324 10.19 3.67 -15.31
N HIS A 325 9.29 3.11 -16.13
CA HIS A 325 9.48 2.96 -17.57
C HIS A 325 8.19 3.21 -18.34
N TRP A 326 8.32 3.92 -19.46
CA TRP A 326 7.22 4.16 -20.41
C TRP A 326 7.00 2.95 -21.32
N LEU A 327 5.75 2.48 -21.41
CA LEU A 327 5.33 1.47 -22.39
C LEU A 327 4.81 2.09 -23.69
N THR A 328 4.44 3.37 -23.63
CA THR A 328 3.95 4.16 -24.77
C THR A 328 4.76 5.45 -24.87
N ALA A 329 4.79 6.06 -26.06
CA ALA A 329 5.53 7.30 -26.24
C ALA A 329 4.98 8.42 -25.30
N PRO A 330 5.80 9.02 -24.44
CA PRO A 330 5.33 10.03 -23.49
C PRO A 330 4.86 11.29 -24.20
N THR A 331 3.73 11.83 -23.75
CA THR A 331 3.22 13.12 -24.21
C THR A 331 3.95 14.27 -23.52
N ARG A 332 4.04 15.43 -24.18
CA ARG A 332 4.65 16.63 -23.57
C ARG A 332 3.89 17.04 -22.30
N ARG A 333 4.63 17.35 -21.23
CA ARG A 333 4.07 17.80 -19.95
C ARG A 333 4.52 19.19 -19.56
N THR A 334 3.60 19.96 -18.96
CA THR A 334 3.93 21.20 -18.26
C THR A 334 4.06 20.87 -16.77
N ILE A 335 5.24 21.10 -16.20
CA ILE A 335 5.58 20.69 -14.84
C ILE A 335 5.72 21.92 -13.94
N PHE A 336 5.10 21.86 -12.77
CA PHE A 336 5.17 22.88 -11.75
C PHE A 336 5.84 22.31 -10.50
N VAL A 337 7.09 22.70 -10.28
CA VAL A 337 7.90 22.27 -9.14
C VAL A 337 8.70 23.47 -8.59
N PRO A 338 9.04 23.52 -7.28
CA PRO A 338 9.89 24.58 -6.74
C PRO A 338 11.17 24.78 -7.55
N GLU A 339 11.60 26.04 -7.69
CA GLU A 339 12.76 26.42 -8.51
C GLU A 339 14.02 25.62 -8.12
N ARG A 340 14.20 25.36 -6.83
CA ARG A 340 15.30 24.57 -6.25
C ARG A 340 15.44 23.17 -6.87
N HIS A 341 14.32 22.54 -7.21
CA HIS A 341 14.29 21.15 -7.68
C HIS A 341 14.29 21.04 -9.22
N ARG A 342 14.10 22.15 -9.95
CA ARG A 342 13.96 22.15 -11.41
C ARG A 342 15.12 21.47 -12.13
N SER A 343 16.35 21.71 -11.71
CA SER A 343 17.54 21.10 -12.34
C SER A 343 17.49 19.56 -12.29
N LEU A 344 17.21 19.00 -11.11
CA LEU A 344 17.15 17.56 -10.92
C LEU A 344 15.92 16.94 -11.60
N VAL A 345 14.76 17.62 -11.52
CA VAL A 345 13.53 17.18 -12.18
C VAL A 345 13.71 17.16 -13.70
N ALA A 346 14.33 18.19 -14.29
CA ALA A 346 14.63 18.20 -15.73
C ALA A 346 15.52 17.02 -16.13
N GLU A 347 16.49 16.64 -15.30
CA GLU A 347 17.35 15.49 -15.54
C GLU A 347 16.59 14.14 -15.43
N ILE A 348 15.64 14.02 -14.49
CA ILE A 348 14.74 12.86 -14.40
C ILE A 348 13.92 12.72 -15.69
N TYR A 349 13.25 13.78 -16.14
CA TYR A 349 12.46 13.73 -17.38
C TYR A 349 13.32 13.49 -18.64
N ALA A 350 14.54 14.05 -18.68
CA ALA A 350 15.48 13.78 -19.76
C ALA A 350 15.89 12.30 -19.81
N LYS A 351 16.09 11.64 -18.66
CA LYS A 351 16.37 10.20 -18.61
C LYS A 351 15.19 9.33 -19.00
N LEU A 352 13.97 9.81 -18.78
CA LEU A 352 12.75 9.15 -19.21
C LEU A 352 12.44 9.35 -20.71
N ASP A 353 13.27 10.12 -21.43
CA ASP A 353 12.97 10.59 -22.79
C ASP A 353 11.58 11.24 -22.91
N ALA A 354 11.15 11.89 -21.81
CA ALA A 354 9.82 12.47 -21.68
C ALA A 354 9.87 13.98 -21.91
N PRO A 355 9.23 14.51 -22.97
CA PRO A 355 9.27 15.93 -23.27
C PRO A 355 8.55 16.73 -22.18
N MET A 356 9.20 17.77 -21.66
CA MET A 356 8.60 18.61 -20.62
C MET A 356 9.00 20.09 -20.77
N GLU A 357 8.20 20.96 -20.16
CA GLU A 357 8.52 22.37 -19.93
C GLU A 357 8.10 22.79 -18.52
N PHE A 358 8.78 23.78 -17.94
CA PHE A 358 8.35 24.34 -16.66
C PHE A 358 7.28 25.40 -16.86
N GLY A 359 6.16 25.25 -16.16
CA GLY A 359 5.09 26.25 -16.17
C GLY A 359 5.40 27.46 -15.28
N HIS A 360 4.55 28.48 -15.39
CA HIS A 360 4.61 29.66 -14.51
C HIS A 360 3.76 29.40 -13.25
N PRO A 361 4.35 29.43 -12.04
CA PRO A 361 3.63 29.13 -10.81
C PRO A 361 2.50 30.14 -10.56
N ALA A 362 1.42 29.68 -9.94
CA ALA A 362 0.35 30.51 -9.42
C ALA A 362 0.09 30.15 -7.95
N PRO A 363 -0.34 31.09 -7.10
CA PRO A 363 -0.65 30.77 -5.71
C PRO A 363 -1.88 29.85 -5.63
N ALA A 364 -1.87 28.94 -4.66
CA ALA A 364 -3.04 28.13 -4.34
C ALA A 364 -4.20 29.03 -3.89
N ALA A 365 -5.42 28.77 -4.38
CA ALA A 365 -6.63 29.51 -4.04
C ALA A 365 -7.80 28.56 -3.80
N GLY A 366 -8.76 28.97 -2.97
CA GLY A 366 -9.90 28.12 -2.59
C GLY A 366 -9.52 27.03 -1.58
N HIS A 367 -10.35 26.00 -1.48
CA HIS A 367 -10.16 24.87 -0.57
C HIS A 367 -9.50 23.70 -1.27
N GLY A 368 -8.50 23.13 -0.61
CA GLY A 368 -7.86 21.88 -1.02
C GLY A 368 -8.59 20.65 -0.54
N ALA A 369 -8.30 19.53 -1.18
CA ALA A 369 -8.76 18.20 -0.77
C ALA A 369 -7.55 17.28 -0.63
N ILE A 370 -7.45 16.61 0.51
CA ILE A 370 -6.41 15.62 0.79
C ILE A 370 -7.01 14.25 1.06
N ARG A 371 -6.30 13.21 0.65
CA ARG A 371 -6.56 11.82 1.00
C ARG A 371 -5.42 11.30 1.86
N ILE A 372 -5.75 10.66 2.96
CA ILE A 372 -4.77 10.09 3.89
C ILE A 372 -4.89 8.57 3.82
N SER A 373 -3.75 7.89 3.71
CA SER A 373 -3.63 6.44 3.81
C SER A 373 -2.57 6.11 4.84
N ILE A 374 -2.94 5.37 5.89
CA ILE A 374 -2.07 4.99 7.00
C ILE A 374 -1.84 3.49 6.92
N SER A 375 -0.59 3.07 7.11
CA SER A 375 -0.21 1.65 7.18
C SER A 375 0.86 1.48 8.24
N ALA A 376 0.49 0.86 9.36
CA ALA A 376 1.36 0.60 10.51
C ALA A 376 2.18 1.83 10.95
N ASP A 377 3.43 1.92 10.52
CA ASP A 377 4.42 2.92 10.93
C ASP A 377 4.68 4.02 9.88
N ARG A 378 3.88 4.05 8.81
CA ARG A 378 3.95 5.07 7.74
C ARG A 378 2.58 5.63 7.41
N ALA A 379 2.57 6.83 6.84
CA ALA A 379 1.39 7.38 6.18
C ALA A 379 1.73 8.09 4.87
N THR A 380 0.77 8.14 3.96
CA THR A 380 0.82 8.95 2.75
C THR A 380 -0.35 9.93 2.75
N ILE A 381 -0.06 11.20 2.55
CA ILE A 381 -1.05 12.27 2.38
C ILE A 381 -0.97 12.75 0.93
N ARG A 382 -1.98 12.41 0.13
CA ARG A 382 -2.08 12.83 -1.26
C ARG A 382 -2.99 14.05 -1.37
N ALA A 383 -2.52 15.11 -1.99
CA ALA A 383 -3.37 16.23 -2.35
C ALA A 383 -4.10 15.92 -3.67
N GLU A 384 -5.41 15.71 -3.59
CA GLU A 384 -6.26 15.48 -4.77
C GLU A 384 -6.63 16.80 -5.45
N GLN A 385 -6.66 17.87 -4.68
CA GLN A 385 -6.86 19.24 -5.16
C GLN A 385 -6.05 20.22 -4.30
N LEU A 386 -5.32 21.12 -4.94
CA LEU A 386 -4.59 22.17 -4.24
C LEU A 386 -5.46 23.41 -4.03
N GLY A 387 -5.47 23.89 -2.78
CA GLY A 387 -6.11 25.13 -2.35
C GLY A 387 -5.25 25.87 -1.34
N GLY A 388 -5.67 27.08 -0.97
CA GLY A 388 -4.91 27.95 -0.07
C GLY A 388 -4.71 27.38 1.34
N ASP A 389 -5.52 26.40 1.73
CA ASP A 389 -5.46 25.70 3.00
C ASP A 389 -4.77 24.32 2.92
N THR A 390 -4.35 23.83 1.74
CA THR A 390 -3.76 22.48 1.60
C THR A 390 -2.55 22.27 2.49
N ALA A 391 -1.59 23.20 2.51
CA ALA A 391 -0.40 23.07 3.35
C ALA A 391 -0.77 23.02 4.84
N HIS A 392 -1.78 23.78 5.26
CA HIS A 392 -2.29 23.75 6.62
C HIS A 392 -2.93 22.39 6.96
N GLN A 393 -3.75 21.84 6.05
CA GLN A 393 -4.38 20.54 6.21
C GLN A 393 -3.32 19.43 6.35
N ILE A 394 -2.31 19.40 5.48
CA ILE A 394 -1.23 18.41 5.51
C ILE A 394 -0.41 18.54 6.81
N ARG A 395 -0.09 19.76 7.24
CA ARG A 395 0.60 19.99 8.51
C ARG A 395 -0.18 19.45 9.71
N HIS A 396 -1.48 19.72 9.76
CA HIS A 396 -2.34 19.23 10.83
C HIS A 396 -2.37 17.69 10.84
N ALA A 397 -2.61 17.09 9.67
CA ALA A 397 -2.62 15.64 9.50
C ALA A 397 -1.28 15.00 9.89
N LYS A 398 -0.14 15.54 9.42
CA LYS A 398 1.20 15.10 9.82
C LYS A 398 1.33 15.05 11.33
N ARG A 399 0.95 16.13 12.01
CA ARG A 399 1.07 16.23 13.47
C ARG A 399 0.28 15.13 14.16
N GLU A 400 -0.98 14.92 13.76
CA GLU A 400 -1.81 13.86 14.34
C GLU A 400 -1.24 12.46 14.07
N ILE A 401 -0.80 12.20 12.84
CA ILE A 401 -0.23 10.92 12.43
C ILE A 401 1.06 10.59 13.20
N VAL A 402 1.95 11.57 13.39
CA VAL A 402 3.21 11.35 14.11
C VAL A 402 2.98 11.27 15.62
N GLU A 403 2.18 12.18 16.19
CA GLU A 403 1.98 12.27 17.65
C GLU A 403 1.07 11.16 18.20
N ARG A 404 0.04 10.74 17.45
CA ARG A 404 -0.97 9.77 17.92
C ARG A 404 -0.80 8.39 17.32
N SER A 405 -0.56 8.31 16.01
CA SER A 405 -0.40 7.02 15.33
C SER A 405 1.05 6.52 15.34
N HIS A 406 1.97 7.29 15.93
CA HIS A 406 3.38 6.95 16.05
C HIS A 406 4.06 6.58 14.71
N ALA A 407 3.57 7.13 13.59
CA ALA A 407 4.21 6.91 12.30
C ALA A 407 5.58 7.61 12.29
N GLU A 408 6.59 6.88 11.82
CA GLU A 408 7.98 7.38 11.77
C GLU A 408 8.31 8.08 10.45
N VAL A 409 7.42 7.93 9.45
CA VAL A 409 7.51 8.62 8.16
C VAL A 409 6.13 9.02 7.64
N VAL A 410 6.02 10.25 7.14
CA VAL A 410 4.82 10.77 6.48
C VAL A 410 5.20 11.29 5.10
N TYR A 411 4.65 10.67 4.06
CA TYR A 411 4.80 11.10 2.67
C TYR A 411 3.74 12.14 2.32
N ALA A 412 4.10 13.12 1.51
CA ALA A 412 3.19 14.04 0.86
C ALA A 412 3.33 13.93 -0.67
N GLU A 413 2.19 13.81 -1.36
CA GLU A 413 2.14 13.73 -2.82
C GLU A 413 1.35 14.91 -3.40
N LEU A 414 1.97 15.68 -4.30
CA LEU A 414 1.37 16.87 -4.92
C LEU A 414 1.32 16.72 -6.46
N PRO A 415 0.23 17.14 -7.13
CA PRO A 415 0.09 17.03 -8.59
C PRO A 415 1.04 17.96 -9.34
N LEU A 416 1.95 17.43 -10.15
CA LEU A 416 2.93 18.25 -10.88
C LEU A 416 2.33 19.03 -12.05
N SER A 417 1.08 18.74 -12.44
CA SER A 417 0.34 19.54 -13.44
C SER A 417 -0.32 20.80 -12.87
N ASP A 418 -0.35 20.96 -11.54
CA ASP A 418 -1.03 22.09 -10.90
C ASP A 418 -0.07 23.28 -10.67
N PRO A 419 -0.39 24.50 -11.16
CA PRO A 419 0.40 25.71 -10.93
C PRO A 419 0.66 26.07 -9.46
N ALA A 420 -0.16 25.57 -8.54
CA ALA A 420 -0.04 25.80 -7.10
C ALA A 420 1.03 24.93 -6.42
N THR A 421 1.46 23.84 -7.05
CA THR A 421 2.41 22.87 -6.47
C THR A 421 3.68 23.49 -5.92
N PRO A 422 4.35 24.44 -6.61
CA PRO A 422 5.53 25.10 -6.06
C PRO A 422 5.27 25.79 -4.72
N SER A 423 4.17 26.54 -4.61
CA SER A 423 3.83 27.28 -3.39
C SER A 423 3.47 26.36 -2.21
N VAL A 424 2.76 25.26 -2.49
CA VAL A 424 2.39 24.27 -1.46
C VAL A 424 3.62 23.47 -1.04
N ALA A 425 4.46 23.03 -1.98
CA ALA A 425 5.69 22.30 -1.69
C ALA A 425 6.65 23.11 -0.82
N GLU A 426 6.89 24.39 -1.14
CA GLU A 426 7.73 25.28 -0.35
C GLU A 426 7.19 25.47 1.09
N ALA A 427 5.85 25.54 1.25
CA ALA A 427 5.22 25.60 2.56
C ALA A 427 5.39 24.28 3.34
N LEU A 428 5.35 23.13 2.67
CA LEU A 428 5.61 21.83 3.31
C LEU A 428 7.09 21.64 3.66
N GLU A 429 8.01 22.13 2.83
CA GLU A 429 9.45 22.14 3.14
C GLU A 429 9.75 22.92 4.41
N ALA A 430 9.08 24.06 4.63
CA ALA A 430 9.16 24.82 5.88
C ALA A 430 8.62 24.04 7.10
N GLU A 431 7.81 23.01 6.87
CA GLU A 431 7.22 22.12 7.89
C GLU A 431 7.98 20.78 8.01
N GLY A 432 9.17 20.68 7.39
CA GLY A 432 10.07 19.53 7.50
C GLY A 432 9.91 18.47 6.42
N PHE A 433 9.12 18.70 5.37
CA PHE A 433 8.99 17.75 4.27
C PHE A 433 10.10 17.95 3.22
N GLY A 434 11.04 17.01 3.12
CA GLY A 434 12.12 17.05 2.15
C GLY A 434 11.77 16.35 0.83
N PHE A 435 12.37 16.81 -0.27
CA PHE A 435 12.17 16.26 -1.62
C PHE A 435 12.66 14.81 -1.75
N LEU A 436 11.85 13.97 -2.42
CA LEU A 436 12.20 12.57 -2.71
C LEU A 436 12.29 12.26 -4.21
N GLY A 437 11.55 12.98 -5.05
CA GLY A 437 11.54 12.75 -6.49
C GLY A 437 10.18 12.95 -7.13
N VAL A 438 10.01 12.31 -8.28
CA VAL A 438 8.80 12.33 -9.10
C VAL A 438 8.29 10.91 -9.29
N ALA A 439 6.98 10.71 -9.12
CA ALA A 439 6.29 9.46 -9.40
C ALA A 439 5.39 9.64 -10.65
N PRO A 440 5.88 9.28 -11.85
CA PRO A 440 5.15 9.54 -13.08
C PRO A 440 3.85 8.74 -13.18
N CYS A 441 2.77 9.39 -13.63
CA CYS A 441 1.45 8.80 -13.86
C CYS A 441 0.80 8.11 -12.65
N CYS A 442 1.30 8.34 -11.42
CA CYS A 442 0.82 7.66 -10.21
C CYS A 442 -0.48 8.26 -9.64
N ALA A 443 -0.99 9.35 -10.20
CA ALA A 443 -2.34 9.82 -9.92
C ALA A 443 -3.39 8.99 -10.70
N PRO A 444 -4.62 8.79 -10.18
CA PRO A 444 -5.66 8.05 -10.90
C PRO A 444 -5.99 8.60 -12.29
N GLY A 445 -5.86 9.92 -12.46
CA GLY A 445 -6.01 10.60 -13.75
C GLY A 445 -4.77 10.56 -14.65
N GLY A 446 -3.69 9.90 -14.25
CA GLY A 446 -2.44 9.81 -15.01
C GLY A 446 -1.51 11.03 -14.88
N ASP A 447 -1.75 11.89 -13.88
CA ASP A 447 -0.82 12.97 -13.54
C ASP A 447 0.44 12.45 -12.83
N ASP A 448 1.51 13.20 -12.96
CA ASP A 448 2.76 12.98 -12.23
C ASP A 448 2.67 13.58 -10.85
N LEU A 449 3.28 12.91 -9.87
CA LEU A 449 3.26 13.37 -8.49
C LEU A 449 4.67 13.78 -8.06
N LEU A 450 4.77 14.97 -7.45
CA LEU A 450 5.91 15.34 -6.63
C LEU A 450 5.81 14.58 -5.32
N ARG A 451 6.86 13.87 -4.93
CA ARG A 451 6.94 13.21 -3.62
C ARG A 451 7.86 13.96 -2.67
N LEU A 452 7.33 14.22 -1.48
CA LEU A 452 8.05 14.77 -0.35
C LEU A 452 7.86 13.83 0.85
N ALA A 453 8.76 13.89 1.84
CA ALA A 453 8.55 13.17 3.10
C ALA A 453 9.04 13.95 4.30
N TYR A 454 8.29 13.81 5.40
CA TYR A 454 8.74 14.13 6.75
C TYR A 454 9.21 12.84 7.42
N ILE A 455 10.49 12.79 7.83
CA ILE A 455 11.10 11.63 8.47
C ILE A 455 11.47 11.98 9.91
N VAL A 456 11.02 11.17 10.87
CA VAL A 456 11.27 11.38 12.31
C VAL A 456 12.74 11.14 12.65
N GLU A 457 13.29 10.00 12.23
CA GLU A 457 14.70 9.66 12.46
C GLU A 457 15.54 9.86 11.19
N PRO A 458 16.59 10.71 11.21
CA PRO A 458 17.47 10.90 10.07
C PRO A 458 18.16 9.62 9.61
N LEU A 459 18.26 9.42 8.29
CA LEU A 459 18.92 8.26 7.70
C LEU A 459 20.40 8.51 7.41
N GLN A 460 21.22 7.46 7.49
CA GLN A 460 22.60 7.46 7.02
C GLN A 460 22.68 7.02 5.56
N ARG A 461 23.67 7.54 4.83
CA ARG A 461 23.88 7.23 3.41
C ARG A 461 24.52 5.86 3.18
N ASP A 462 25.42 5.43 4.05
CA ASP A 462 26.22 4.20 3.88
C ASP A 462 25.38 2.92 3.72
N PRO A 463 24.26 2.73 4.44
CA PRO A 463 23.39 1.56 4.27
C PRO A 463 22.64 1.53 2.94
N ILE A 464 22.50 2.66 2.23
CA ILE A 464 21.73 2.78 0.99
C ILE A 464 22.65 2.46 -0.21
N LYS A 465 22.47 1.30 -0.81
CA LYS A 465 23.21 0.83 -1.99
C LYS A 465 22.52 1.29 -3.27
N THR A 466 23.32 1.78 -4.22
CA THR A 466 22.86 2.32 -5.49
C THR A 466 23.59 1.66 -6.65
N ALA A 467 22.86 1.37 -7.73
CA ALA A 467 23.38 0.61 -8.87
C ALA A 467 24.24 1.43 -9.84
N ASP A 468 23.98 2.74 -9.95
CA ASP A 468 24.70 3.64 -10.85
C ASP A 468 24.87 5.05 -10.26
N GLU A 469 25.57 5.91 -11.01
CA GLU A 469 25.89 7.29 -10.61
C GLU A 469 24.65 8.17 -10.42
N PHE A 470 23.61 7.98 -11.25
CA PHE A 470 22.40 8.78 -11.13
C PHE A 470 21.57 8.35 -9.92
N CYS A 471 21.52 7.04 -9.64
CA CYS A 471 20.92 6.50 -8.44
C CYS A 471 21.59 7.08 -7.19
N ALA A 472 22.93 7.11 -7.16
CA ALA A 472 23.67 7.74 -6.07
C ALA A 472 23.33 9.23 -5.95
N LYS A 473 23.34 9.97 -7.06
CA LYS A 473 23.03 11.41 -7.09
C LYS A 473 21.64 11.74 -6.56
N LEU A 474 20.60 11.03 -6.97
CA LEU A 474 19.23 11.30 -6.53
C LEU A 474 19.05 10.94 -5.04
N VAL A 475 19.65 9.84 -4.57
CA VAL A 475 19.67 9.49 -3.14
C VAL A 475 20.38 10.57 -2.32
N ASP A 476 21.56 11.02 -2.76
CA ASP A 476 22.34 12.05 -2.06
C ASP A 476 21.57 13.37 -2.00
N TYR A 477 20.88 13.73 -3.08
CA TYR A 477 20.01 14.91 -3.12
C TYR A 477 18.84 14.79 -2.15
N ALA A 478 18.14 13.65 -2.13
CA ALA A 478 17.01 13.44 -1.22
C ALA A 478 17.45 13.52 0.26
N LEU A 479 18.58 12.90 0.62
CA LEU A 479 19.12 13.01 1.99
C LEU A 479 19.56 14.43 2.34
N ALA A 480 20.18 15.16 1.41
CA ALA A 480 20.55 16.55 1.62
C ALA A 480 19.33 17.45 1.82
N GLU A 481 18.24 17.21 1.09
CA GLU A 481 16.99 17.93 1.26
C GLU A 481 16.33 17.60 2.61
N GLN A 482 16.36 16.35 3.07
CA GLN A 482 15.94 15.99 4.43
C GLN A 482 16.74 16.75 5.50
N GLN A 483 18.07 16.76 5.40
CA GLN A 483 18.92 17.51 6.33
C GLN A 483 18.62 19.02 6.31
N ARG A 484 18.39 19.58 5.11
CA ARG A 484 18.09 21.00 4.93
C ARG A 484 16.78 21.40 5.62
N VAL A 485 15.69 20.67 5.36
CA VAL A 485 14.38 21.00 5.93
C VAL A 485 14.35 20.77 7.44
N GLN A 486 15.03 19.73 7.94
CA GLN A 486 15.15 19.48 9.38
C GLN A 486 15.99 20.54 10.11
N SER A 487 17.04 21.07 9.46
CA SER A 487 17.86 22.14 10.05
C SER A 487 17.15 23.50 10.11
N ALA A 488 16.00 23.63 9.43
CA ALA A 488 15.19 24.84 9.40
C ALA A 488 14.03 24.83 10.40
N LEU A 489 13.75 23.67 11.02
CA LEU A 489 12.81 23.50 12.14
C LEU A 489 13.48 23.85 13.47
#